data_AF-A0AAV9B7F3-F1
#
_entry.id   AF-A0AAV9B7F3-F1
#
_cell.length_a   1.000
_cell.length_b   1.000
_cell.length_c   1.000
_cell.angle_alpha   90.00
_cell.angle_beta   90.00
_cell.angle_gamma   90.00
#
_symmetry.space_group_name_H-M   'P 1'
#
loop_
_entity.id
_entity.type
_entity.pdbx_description
1 polymer ?
#
loop_
_entity_poly.entity_id
_entity_poly.type
_entity_poly.pdbx_seq_one_letter_code
_entity_poly.pdbx_strand_id
1 'polypeptide(L)'
;MYAMGRMETIWGEDCGVFRPERWLSEGLGRFEPPKDKYRFVAFNAGRRICLGKELAYLQMKVIASAILMRHRLEMVVPGRDVKQKMSLTLFVEGGLQVRKSERCTKGGRQENPSVFV
;
A
#
# COMPACT_ATOMS: atom_id res chain seq x y z
N MET A 1 -15.31 -7.23 2.23
CA MET A 1 -13.99 -6.59 2.46
C MET A 1 -13.83 -5.28 1.69
N TYR A 2 -13.94 -5.27 0.36
CA TYR A 2 -13.82 -4.04 -0.45
C TYR A 2 -14.72 -2.90 0.03
N ALA A 3 -16.02 -3.19 0.22
CA ALA A 3 -17.00 -2.21 0.71
C ALA A 3 -16.66 -1.72 2.13
N MET A 4 -16.41 -2.63 3.08
CA MET A 4 -16.03 -2.28 4.45
C MET A 4 -14.81 -1.36 4.54
N GLY A 5 -13.83 -1.50 3.63
CA GLY A 5 -12.66 -0.62 3.57
C GLY A 5 -12.96 0.81 3.08
N ARG A 6 -14.19 1.07 2.60
CA ARG A 6 -14.65 2.37 2.08
C ARG A 6 -15.96 2.84 2.71
N MET A 7 -16.38 2.22 3.81
CA MET A 7 -17.59 2.63 4.54
C MET A 7 -17.24 3.78 5.49
N GLU A 8 -17.90 4.93 5.29
CA GLU A 8 -17.76 6.10 6.15
C GLU A 8 -18.13 5.78 7.61
N THR A 9 -19.11 4.91 7.84
CA THR A 9 -19.50 4.48 9.20
C THR A 9 -18.38 3.76 9.96
N ILE A 10 -17.40 3.20 9.26
CA ILE A 10 -16.25 2.49 9.86
C ILE A 10 -15.00 3.38 9.89
N TRP A 11 -14.79 4.19 8.87
CA TRP A 11 -13.53 4.91 8.65
C TRP A 11 -13.64 6.44 8.74
N GLY A 12 -14.84 7.00 8.78
CA GLY A 12 -15.11 8.44 8.67
C GLY A 12 -15.17 8.91 7.22
N GLU A 13 -15.39 10.22 7.04
CA GLU A 13 -15.49 10.87 5.72
C GLU A 13 -14.22 10.71 4.86
N ASP A 14 -13.07 10.49 5.50
CA ASP A 14 -11.78 10.30 4.84
C ASP A 14 -11.51 8.84 4.44
N CYS A 15 -12.54 7.98 4.38
CA CYS A 15 -12.40 6.56 4.04
C CYS A 15 -11.81 6.31 2.63
N GLY A 16 -11.97 7.27 1.72
CA GLY A 16 -11.40 7.23 0.38
C GLY A 16 -9.95 7.75 0.27
N VAL A 17 -9.39 8.29 1.36
CA VAL A 17 -8.08 8.95 1.36
C VAL A 17 -6.99 7.99 1.84
N PHE A 18 -5.87 7.95 1.12
CA PHE A 18 -4.68 7.23 1.57
C PHE A 18 -4.02 7.99 2.74
N ARG A 19 -4.26 7.53 3.97
CA ARG A 19 -3.75 8.12 5.22
C ARG A 19 -3.10 7.05 6.12
N PRO A 20 -1.81 6.73 5.93
CA PRO A 20 -1.08 5.78 6.76
C PRO A 20 -1.01 6.16 8.24
N GLU A 21 -1.08 7.46 8.55
CA GLU A 21 -0.99 8.01 9.90
C GLU A 21 -2.18 7.57 10.78
N ARG A 22 -3.28 7.12 10.18
CA ARG A 22 -4.45 6.57 10.91
C ARG A 22 -4.09 5.40 11.82
N TRP A 23 -3.00 4.71 11.53
CA TRP A 23 -2.54 3.54 12.28
C TRP A 23 -1.48 3.89 13.34
N LEU A 24 -1.21 5.18 13.56
CA LEU A 24 -0.21 5.65 14.49
C LEU A 24 -0.87 6.32 15.70
N SER A 25 -0.34 6.10 16.89
CA SER A 25 -0.75 6.80 18.10
C SER A 25 -0.42 8.29 18.00
N GLU A 26 -1.32 9.16 18.46
CA GLU A 26 -1.08 10.60 18.54
C GLU A 26 0.19 10.91 19.35
N GLY A 27 1.06 11.77 18.80
CA GLY A 27 2.29 12.26 19.46
C GLY A 27 3.51 11.32 19.42
N LEU A 28 3.32 10.00 19.51
CA LEU A 28 4.44 9.04 19.60
C LEU A 28 4.82 8.37 18.27
N GLY A 29 3.98 8.47 17.24
CA GLY A 29 4.23 7.84 15.94
C GLY A 29 4.34 6.30 16.02
N ARG A 30 3.89 5.69 17.12
CA ARG A 30 3.94 4.25 17.33
C ARG A 30 2.77 3.61 16.62
N PHE A 31 3.01 2.49 15.93
CA PHE A 31 1.94 1.70 15.33
C PHE A 31 0.96 1.20 16.41
N GLU A 32 -0.31 1.58 16.27
CA GLU A 32 -1.41 1.16 17.11
C GLU A 32 -2.47 0.46 16.24
N PRO A 33 -2.50 -0.88 16.23
CA PRO A 33 -3.51 -1.60 15.46
C PRO A 33 -4.91 -1.34 16.03
N PRO A 34 -5.98 -1.45 15.22
CA PRO A 34 -7.34 -1.27 15.72
C PRO A 34 -7.62 -2.24 16.85
N LYS A 35 -8.25 -1.72 17.91
CA LYS A 35 -8.71 -2.53 19.06
C LYS A 35 -9.67 -3.63 18.61
N ASP A 36 -10.52 -3.33 17.63
CA ASP A 36 -11.40 -4.31 16.99
C ASP A 36 -10.71 -4.99 15.79
N LYS A 37 -10.50 -6.29 15.91
CA LYS A 37 -9.90 -7.15 14.86
C LYS A 37 -10.79 -7.29 13.62
N TYR A 38 -12.08 -6.96 13.71
CA TYR A 38 -13.02 -7.01 12.59
C TYR A 38 -13.16 -5.68 11.84
N ARG A 39 -12.55 -4.61 12.35
CA ARG A 39 -12.51 -3.30 11.67
C ARG A 39 -11.67 -3.35 10.39
N PHE A 40 -10.57 -4.10 10.40
CA PHE A 40 -9.66 -4.24 9.24
C PHE A 40 -9.43 -5.71 8.88
N VAL A 41 -10.21 -6.21 7.93
CA VAL A 41 -10.29 -7.64 7.57
C VAL A 41 -9.57 -7.99 6.26
N ALA A 42 -8.50 -7.27 5.90
CA ALA A 42 -7.72 -7.57 4.69
C ALA A 42 -7.15 -9.01 4.67
N PHE A 43 -6.90 -9.58 5.85
CA PHE A 43 -6.46 -10.97 6.04
C PHE A 43 -7.53 -11.84 6.73
N ASN A 44 -8.80 -11.44 6.70
CA ASN A 44 -9.87 -11.95 7.58
C ASN A 44 -9.60 -11.68 9.08
N ALA A 45 -10.39 -12.30 9.95
CA ALA A 45 -10.26 -12.23 11.41
C ALA A 45 -10.65 -13.57 12.06
N GLY A 46 -10.37 -13.73 13.35
CA GLY A 46 -10.73 -14.93 14.13
C GLY A 46 -9.86 -16.17 13.83
N ARG A 47 -10.39 -17.36 14.13
CA ARG A 47 -9.66 -18.64 14.02
C ARG A 47 -9.29 -19.02 12.57
N ARG A 48 -9.90 -18.38 11.58
CA ARG A 48 -9.67 -18.60 10.14
C ARG A 48 -8.97 -17.40 9.49
N ILE A 49 -8.23 -16.61 10.28
CA ILE A 49 -7.35 -15.57 9.75
C ILE A 49 -6.33 -16.20 8.78
N CYS A 50 -5.94 -15.44 7.76
CA CYS A 50 -4.95 -15.90 6.77
C CYS A 50 -3.68 -16.39 7.48
N LEU A 51 -3.35 -17.67 7.28
CA LEU A 51 -2.15 -18.29 7.84
C LEU A 51 -0.87 -17.57 7.38
N GLY A 52 -0.88 -17.03 6.16
CA GLY A 52 0.24 -16.30 5.56
C GLY A 52 0.34 -14.82 5.95
N LYS A 53 -0.50 -14.30 6.86
CA LYS A 53 -0.55 -12.87 7.20
C LYS A 53 0.82 -12.30 7.59
N GLU A 54 1.51 -12.96 8.52
CA GLU A 54 2.79 -12.46 9.04
C GLU A 54 3.90 -12.51 7.98
N LEU A 55 3.93 -13.59 7.17
CA LEU A 55 4.85 -13.71 6.04
C LEU A 55 4.59 -12.63 4.98
N ALA A 56 3.32 -12.38 4.65
CA ALA A 56 2.93 -11.35 3.70
C ALA A 56 3.36 -9.96 4.18
N TYR A 57 3.18 -9.65 5.48
CA TYR A 57 3.67 -8.40 6.05
C TYR A 57 5.18 -8.27 6.00
N LEU A 58 5.93 -9.33 6.27
CA LEU A 58 7.38 -9.32 6.13
C LEU A 58 7.79 -9.01 4.68
N GLN A 59 7.23 -9.74 3.71
CA GLN A 59 7.52 -9.53 2.29
C GLN A 59 7.19 -8.11 1.83
N MET A 60 6.00 -7.60 2.19
CA MET A 60 5.59 -6.24 1.85
C MET A 60 6.54 -5.20 2.43
N LYS A 61 6.95 -5.33 3.69
CA LYS A 61 7.91 -4.40 4.33
C LYS A 61 9.27 -4.44 3.67
N VAL A 62 9.79 -5.62 3.33
CA VAL A 62 11.08 -5.78 2.66
C VAL A 62 11.04 -5.14 1.27
N ILE A 63 10.03 -5.46 0.47
CA ILE A 63 9.87 -4.91 -0.88
C ILE A 63 9.67 -3.38 -0.84
N ALA A 64 8.76 -2.89 0.02
CA ALA A 64 8.51 -1.47 0.16
C ALA A 64 9.77 -0.72 0.61
N SER A 65 10.51 -1.23 1.60
CA SER A 65 11.77 -0.64 2.05
C SER A 65 12.81 -0.61 0.93
N ALA A 66 13.01 -1.72 0.20
CA ALA A 66 13.97 -1.79 -0.89
C ALA A 66 13.67 -0.77 -2.00
N ILE A 67 12.38 -0.64 -2.38
CA ILE A 67 11.93 0.32 -3.39
C ILE A 67 12.09 1.75 -2.86
N LEU A 68 11.58 2.05 -1.67
CA LEU A 68 11.60 3.39 -1.10
C LEU A 68 13.02 3.88 -0.78
N MET A 69 13.97 3.00 -0.49
CA MET A 69 15.35 3.42 -0.21
C MET A 69 16.13 3.77 -1.48
N ARG A 70 15.86 3.09 -2.61
CA ARG A 70 16.68 3.18 -3.82
C ARG A 70 16.01 3.91 -4.96
N HIS A 71 14.68 3.96 -4.99
CA HIS A 71 13.97 4.44 -6.15
C HIS A 71 12.93 5.50 -5.78
N ARG A 72 12.61 6.33 -6.78
CA ARG A 72 11.40 7.15 -6.83
C ARG A 72 10.50 6.56 -7.91
N LEU A 73 9.23 6.40 -7.60
CA LEU A 73 8.22 5.90 -8.52
C LEU A 73 7.29 7.05 -8.91
N GLU A 74 7.03 7.18 -10.19
CA GLU A 74 6.09 8.15 -10.75
C GLU A 74 5.16 7.43 -11.73
N MET A 75 3.87 7.79 -11.73
CA MET A 75 2.94 7.25 -12.73
C MET A 75 3.34 7.77 -14.11
N VAL A 76 3.37 6.87 -15.10
CA VAL A 76 3.65 7.26 -16.50
C VAL A 76 2.55 8.18 -17.03
N VAL A 77 1.30 7.95 -16.63
CA VAL A 77 0.15 8.79 -16.94
C VAL A 77 -0.42 9.34 -15.63
N PRO A 78 -0.04 10.57 -15.23
CA PRO A 78 -0.61 11.22 -14.06
C PRO A 78 -2.14 11.35 -14.17
N GLY A 79 -2.86 11.09 -13.08
CA GLY A 79 -4.32 11.23 -13.05
C GLY A 79 -5.10 10.15 -13.81
N ARG A 80 -4.44 9.09 -14.31
CA ARG A 80 -5.15 7.92 -14.85
C ARG A 80 -6.10 7.36 -13.80
N ASP A 81 -7.37 7.18 -14.18
CA ASP A 81 -8.36 6.50 -13.36
C ASP A 81 -8.00 5.01 -13.22
N VAL A 82 -7.74 4.57 -11.99
CA VAL A 82 -7.32 3.21 -11.67
C VAL A 82 -8.55 2.37 -11.37
N LYS A 83 -9.00 1.60 -12.35
CA LYS A 83 -10.17 0.74 -12.24
C LYS A 83 -9.81 -0.67 -11.79
N GLN A 84 -10.70 -1.27 -11.02
CA GLN A 84 -10.57 -2.67 -10.61
C GLN A 84 -11.01 -3.58 -11.75
N LYS A 85 -10.17 -4.57 -12.09
CA LYS A 85 -10.55 -5.68 -12.96
C LYS A 85 -11.41 -6.68 -12.17
N MET A 86 -12.53 -7.12 -12.74
CA MET A 86 -13.34 -8.20 -12.16
C MET A 86 -12.56 -9.51 -12.16
N SER A 87 -12.17 -9.98 -10.97
CA SER A 87 -11.37 -11.19 -10.75
C SER A 87 -11.52 -11.65 -9.29
N LEU A 88 -11.00 -12.84 -8.96
CA LEU A 88 -10.96 -13.38 -7.60
C LEU A 88 -10.11 -12.50 -6.65
N THR A 89 -9.08 -11.86 -7.19
CA THR A 89 -8.24 -10.88 -6.51
C THR A 89 -8.48 -9.50 -7.09
N LEU A 90 -8.29 -8.45 -6.29
CA LEU A 90 -8.40 -7.05 -6.74
C LEU A 90 -7.20 -6.67 -7.63
N PHE A 91 -7.29 -6.96 -8.92
CA PHE A 91 -6.31 -6.52 -9.90
C PHE A 91 -6.66 -5.15 -10.47
N VAL A 92 -5.66 -4.39 -10.90
CA VAL A 92 -5.84 -3.16 -11.68
C VAL A 92 -6.09 -3.51 -13.14
N GLU A 93 -7.13 -2.92 -13.72
CA GLU A 93 -7.45 -3.07 -15.14
C GLU A 93 -6.36 -2.43 -16.02
N GLY A 94 -5.77 -3.24 -16.92
CA GLY A 94 -4.67 -2.79 -17.79
C GLY A 94 -3.37 -2.47 -17.05
N GLY A 95 -3.19 -2.96 -15.81
CA GLY A 95 -1.98 -2.76 -15.01
C GLY A 95 -1.74 -1.31 -14.55
N LEU A 96 -0.68 -1.13 -13.77
CA LEU A 96 -0.23 0.18 -13.27
C LEU A 96 1.17 0.49 -13.80
N GLN A 97 1.25 1.31 -14.84
CA GLN A 97 2.52 1.68 -15.46
C GLN A 97 3.23 2.74 -14.61
N VAL A 98 4.44 2.41 -14.16
CA VAL A 98 5.27 3.31 -13.36
C VAL A 98 6.65 3.50 -13.98
N ARG A 99 7.14 4.73 -13.91
CA ARG A 99 8.54 5.05 -14.19
C ARG A 99 9.30 5.02 -12.88
N LYS A 100 10.38 4.22 -12.85
CA LYS A 100 11.34 4.24 -11.75
C LYS A 100 12.52 5.15 -12.09
N SER A 101 12.99 5.92 -11.11
CA SER A 101 14.25 6.65 -11.17
C SER A 101 15.07 6.38 -9.91
N GLU A 102 16.39 6.39 -10.03
CA GLU A 102 17.27 6.24 -8.87
C GLU A 102 17.07 7.40 -7.90
N ARG A 103 16.97 7.07 -6.61
CA ARG A 103 16.99 8.06 -5.54
C ARG A 103 18.45 8.39 -5.27
N CYS A 104 18.83 9.65 -5.51
CA CYS A 104 20.18 10.12 -5.19
C CYS A 104 20.38 10.08 -3.68
N THR A 105 20.94 8.98 -3.18
CA THR A 105 21.55 8.91 -1.86
C THR A 105 22.84 9.70 -1.97
N LYS A 106 23.09 10.65 -1.06
CA LYS A 106 24.32 11.45 -1.06
C LYS A 106 25.52 10.49 -1.02
N GLY A 107 26.15 10.24 -2.17
CA GLY A 107 27.31 9.33 -2.31
C GLY A 107 27.36 8.40 -3.54
N GLY A 108 26.50 8.51 -4.56
CA GLY A 108 26.52 7.56 -5.69
C GLY A 108 26.16 8.18 -7.05
N ARG A 109 26.96 7.83 -8.06
CA ARG A 109 26.98 8.27 -9.47
C ARG A 109 25.60 8.18 -10.16
N GLN A 110 25.27 9.23 -10.91
CA GLN A 110 24.09 9.31 -11.77
C GLN A 110 24.22 8.29 -12.92
N GLU A 111 23.34 7.29 -12.98
CA GLU A 111 23.12 6.48 -14.17
C GLU A 111 21.66 6.63 -14.64
N ASN A 112 21.49 6.80 -15.96
CA ASN A 112 20.25 7.19 -16.62
C ASN A 112 19.10 6.19 -16.41
N PRO A 113 17.84 6.64 -16.21
CA PRO A 113 16.72 5.75 -15.98
C PRO A 113 16.06 5.33 -17.31
N SER A 114 16.12 4.03 -17.63
CA SER A 114 15.16 3.44 -18.56
C SER A 114 14.89 1.98 -18.21
N VAL A 115 13.91 1.76 -17.32
CA VAL A 115 13.19 0.48 -17.22
C VAL A 115 11.72 0.79 -16.96
N PHE A 116 10.87 0.42 -17.91
CA PHE A 116 9.42 0.35 -17.74
C PHE A 116 9.09 -0.97 -17.00
N VAL A 117 8.26 -0.91 -15.96
CA VAL A 117 7.66 -2.09 -15.30
C VAL A 117 6.16 -1.91 -15.29
#